data_AF-A0A382QRI8-F1
#
_entry.id   AF-A0A382QRI8-F1
#
_cell.length_a   1.000
_cell.length_b   1.000
_cell.length_c   1.000
_cell.angle_alpha   90.00
_cell.angle_beta   90.00
_cell.angle_gamma   90.00
#
_symmetry.space_group_name_H-M   'P 1'
#
loop_
_entity.id
_entity.type
_entity.pdbx_description
1 polymer ?
#
loop_
_entity_poly.entity_id
_entity_poly.type
_entity_poly.pdbx_seq_one_letter_code
_entity_poly.pdbx_strand_id
1 'polypeptide(L)'
;MFKAIGKYLRSFFTKEEVLPEQIDVIFESVDIDRAVKTLKIKENAKEDGENETPDSNETNEGSTEMKINQFIATETSQRKQQFIENILSYDKGISESDINLVYEEGKNLGTLTKHEIESIVQEEKNSLVDSKDKLKDLKKDFNTFKTNNKLKHVPDYPESYQLYIAFLLAILLGETILNGIYFA
;
A
#
# COMPACT_ATOMS: atom_id res chain seq x y z
N MET A 1 3.24 -10.10 17.75
CA MET A 1 2.78 -9.28 16.60
C MET A 1 1.26 -9.36 16.34
N PHE A 2 0.59 -10.49 16.54
CA PHE A 2 -0.85 -10.64 16.18
C PHE A 2 -1.88 -9.89 17.05
N LYS A 3 -1.51 -9.42 18.25
CA LYS A 3 -2.43 -8.67 19.13
C LYS A 3 -2.67 -7.22 18.68
N ALA A 4 -1.73 -6.61 17.95
CA ALA A 4 -1.85 -5.22 17.51
C ALA A 4 -2.91 -5.07 16.41
N ILE A 5 -2.94 -6.00 15.45
CA ILE A 5 -3.86 -5.99 14.31
C ILE A 5 -5.32 -6.13 14.75
N GLY A 6 -5.59 -6.98 15.76
CA GLY A 6 -6.95 -7.16 16.29
C GLY A 6 -7.54 -5.92 16.98
N LYS A 7 -6.70 -5.00 17.47
CA LYS A 7 -7.17 -3.75 18.09
C LYS A 7 -7.66 -2.74 17.05
N TYR A 8 -6.98 -2.65 15.91
CA TYR A 8 -7.36 -1.78 14.79
C TYR A 8 -8.60 -2.28 14.05
N LEU A 9 -8.78 -3.60 13.92
CA LEU A 9 -10.00 -4.16 13.33
C LEU A 9 -11.23 -3.91 14.20
N ARG A 10 -11.10 -3.99 15.53
CA ARG A 10 -12.23 -3.69 16.44
C ARG A 10 -12.68 -2.23 16.39
N SER A 11 -11.77 -1.27 16.22
CA SER A 11 -12.14 0.15 16.10
C SER A 11 -12.82 0.48 14.77
N PHE A 12 -12.62 -0.32 13.72
CA PHE A 12 -13.32 -0.15 12.45
C PHE A 12 -14.80 -0.61 12.50
N PHE A 13 -15.12 -1.60 13.33
CA PHE A 13 -16.47 -2.16 13.44
C PHE A 13 -17.33 -1.54 14.56
N THR A 14 -16.73 -0.74 15.45
CA THR A 14 -17.46 0.02 16.46
C THR A 14 -17.75 1.42 15.92
N LYS A 15 -18.82 1.52 15.13
CA LYS A 15 -19.54 2.79 14.93
C LYS A 15 -20.17 3.20 16.26
N GLU A 16 -19.38 3.73 17.18
CA GLU A 16 -19.90 4.75 18.07
C GLU A 16 -19.86 6.04 17.27
N GLU A 17 -21.04 6.45 16.80
CA GLU A 17 -21.29 7.75 16.22
C GLU A 17 -21.15 8.78 17.36
N VAL A 18 -19.91 9.03 17.77
CA VAL A 18 -19.58 10.14 18.65
C VAL A 18 -19.79 11.38 17.80
N LEU A 19 -21.00 11.94 17.88
CA LEU A 19 -21.27 13.29 17.40
C LEU A 19 -20.16 14.18 17.95
N PRO A 20 -19.33 14.83 17.12
CA PRO A 20 -18.22 15.60 17.63
C PRO A 20 -18.78 16.70 18.53
N GLU A 21 -18.48 16.59 19.81
CA GLU A 21 -18.88 17.52 20.88
C GLU A 21 -18.16 18.89 20.75
N GLN A 22 -17.74 19.27 19.54
CA GLN A 22 -16.75 20.31 19.30
C GLN A 22 -17.12 21.13 18.07
N ILE A 23 -18.24 21.85 18.14
CA ILE A 23 -18.45 23.00 17.25
C ILE A 23 -17.38 24.09 17.55
N ASP A 24 -16.81 24.09 18.76
CA ASP A 24 -15.71 24.98 19.19
C ASP A 24 -14.34 24.72 18.52
N VAL A 25 -14.13 23.58 17.84
CA VAL A 25 -12.86 23.32 17.13
C VAL A 25 -12.85 23.91 15.72
N ILE A 26 -14.02 24.16 15.14
CA ILE A 26 -14.12 24.68 13.76
C ILE A 26 -13.88 26.19 13.74
N PHE A 27 -14.20 26.88 14.82
CA PHE A 27 -13.96 28.31 14.98
C PHE A 27 -13.14 28.53 16.24
N GLU A 28 -11.83 28.59 16.09
CA GLU A 28 -10.97 29.08 17.17
C GLU A 28 -11.50 30.46 17.61
N SER A 29 -11.62 30.67 18.93
CA SER A 29 -12.18 31.89 19.48
C SER A 29 -11.31 33.09 19.12
N VAL A 30 -11.93 34.26 18.96
CA VAL A 30 -11.18 35.49 18.68
C VAL A 30 -10.25 35.76 19.87
N ASP A 31 -8.95 35.76 19.61
CA ASP A 31 -7.91 36.06 20.60
C ASP A 31 -8.01 37.54 20.99
N ILE A 32 -8.71 37.79 22.09
CA ILE A 32 -9.00 39.13 22.61
C ILE A 32 -7.70 39.85 22.98
N ASP A 33 -6.71 39.13 23.53
CA ASP A 33 -5.43 39.71 23.92
C ASP A 33 -4.62 40.16 22.70
N ARG A 34 -4.64 39.38 21.62
CA ARG A 34 -4.06 39.78 20.33
C ARG A 34 -4.79 40.96 19.73
N ALA A 35 -6.12 41.00 19.80
CA ALA A 35 -6.92 42.12 19.29
C ALA A 35 -6.58 43.43 20.04
N VAL A 36 -6.53 43.37 21.37
CA VAL A 36 -6.17 44.51 22.25
C VAL A 36 -4.78 45.05 21.92
N LYS A 37 -3.81 44.16 21.68
CA LYS A 37 -2.43 44.54 21.34
C LYS A 37 -2.29 45.08 19.92
N THR A 38 -2.96 44.45 18.95
CA THR A 38 -2.88 44.83 17.53
C THR A 38 -3.56 46.16 17.26
N LEU A 39 -4.71 46.40 17.90
CA LEU A 39 -5.48 47.64 17.77
C LEU A 39 -5.01 48.75 18.70
N LYS A 40 -4.02 48.46 19.59
CA LYS A 40 -3.51 49.40 20.59
C LYS A 40 -4.63 50.08 21.40
N ILE A 41 -5.66 49.31 21.77
CA ILE A 41 -6.89 49.84 22.37
C ILE A 41 -6.61 50.71 23.59
N LYS A 42 -5.64 50.33 24.44
CA LYS A 42 -5.26 51.10 25.63
C LYS A 42 -4.60 52.44 25.30
N GLU A 43 -3.85 52.53 24.20
CA GLU A 43 -3.18 53.76 23.76
C GLU A 43 -4.23 54.71 23.17
N ASN A 44 -5.06 54.20 22.25
CA ASN A 44 -6.14 54.98 21.64
C ASN A 44 -7.17 55.45 22.68
N ALA A 45 -7.58 54.61 23.62
CA ALA A 45 -8.54 55.00 24.67
C ALA A 45 -7.98 56.09 25.60
N LYS A 46 -6.65 56.13 25.80
CA LYS A 46 -6.01 57.20 26.57
C LYS A 46 -5.99 58.51 25.79
N GLU A 47 -5.66 58.45 24.50
CA GLU A 47 -5.67 59.60 23.60
C GLU A 47 -7.08 60.16 23.40
N ASP A 48 -8.08 59.28 23.23
CA ASP A 48 -9.50 59.63 23.11
C ASP A 48 -10.00 60.33 24.39
N GLY A 49 -9.58 59.84 25.57
CA GLY A 49 -9.87 60.47 26.86
C GLY A 49 -9.14 61.80 27.11
N GLU A 50 -7.92 61.97 26.60
CA GLU A 50 -7.17 63.24 26.66
C GLU A 50 -7.78 64.31 25.74
N ASN A 51 -8.43 63.90 24.65
CA ASN A 51 -9.08 64.79 23.68
C ASN A 51 -10.59 64.97 23.91
N GLU A 52 -11.15 64.40 24.99
CA GLU A 52 -12.59 64.40 25.31
C GLU A 52 -13.48 63.89 24.15
N THR A 53 -12.96 62.94 23.38
CA THR A 53 -13.69 62.28 22.29
C THR A 53 -14.07 60.85 22.67
N PRO A 54 -15.29 60.38 22.35
CA PRO A 54 -16.40 61.14 21.79
C PRO A 54 -17.09 62.02 22.85
N ASP A 55 -17.84 63.03 22.40
CA ASP A 55 -18.59 63.91 23.29
C ASP A 55 -19.55 63.10 24.17
N SER A 56 -19.80 63.52 25.41
CA SER A 56 -20.66 62.77 26.36
C SER A 56 -22.11 62.57 25.89
N ASN A 57 -22.54 63.32 24.86
CA ASN A 57 -23.86 63.23 24.24
C ASN A 57 -23.84 62.51 22.88
N GLU A 58 -22.69 62.05 22.42
CA GLU A 58 -22.52 61.43 21.11
C GLU A 58 -22.86 59.94 21.18
N THR A 59 -23.88 59.55 20.43
CA THR A 59 -24.39 58.17 20.39
C THR A 59 -23.72 57.31 19.32
N ASN A 60 -22.90 57.92 18.48
CA ASN A 60 -22.22 57.25 17.37
C ASN A 60 -20.92 56.60 17.84
N GLU A 61 -20.56 55.50 17.18
CA GLU A 61 -19.28 54.83 17.42
C GLU A 61 -18.10 55.77 17.12
N GLY A 62 -17.14 55.85 18.04
CA GLY A 62 -15.91 56.59 17.85
C GLY A 62 -14.95 55.88 16.88
N SER A 63 -13.84 56.54 16.57
CA SER A 63 -12.84 55.99 15.63
C SER A 63 -12.23 54.67 16.13
N THR A 64 -12.13 54.51 17.45
CA THR A 64 -11.58 53.32 18.09
C THR A 64 -12.56 52.15 18.02
N GLU A 65 -13.85 52.38 18.28
CA GLU A 65 -14.93 51.40 18.13
C GLU A 65 -15.07 50.94 16.67
N MET A 66 -15.02 51.86 15.71
CA MET A 66 -15.02 51.51 14.28
C MET A 66 -13.85 50.60 13.90
N LYS A 67 -12.64 50.86 14.42
CA LYS A 67 -11.45 50.00 14.17
C LYS A 67 -11.64 48.60 14.77
N ILE A 68 -12.24 48.49 15.94
CA ILE A 68 -12.57 47.21 16.57
C ILE A 68 -13.58 46.44 15.72
N ASN A 69 -14.66 47.09 15.28
CA ASN A 69 -15.68 46.48 14.43
C ASN A 69 -15.09 46.02 13.09
N GLN A 70 -14.24 46.83 12.47
CA GLN A 70 -13.56 46.47 11.22
C GLN A 70 -12.59 45.30 11.40
N PHE A 71 -11.87 45.24 12.52
CA PHE A 71 -10.99 44.11 12.85
C PHE A 71 -11.78 42.81 13.01
N ILE A 72 -12.87 42.82 13.79
CA ILE A 72 -13.73 41.65 13.99
C ILE A 72 -14.31 41.17 12.66
N ALA A 73 -14.79 42.10 11.81
CA ALA A 73 -15.32 41.77 10.50
C ALA A 73 -14.25 41.13 9.58
N THR A 74 -13.03 41.65 9.63
CA THR A 74 -11.89 41.16 8.83
C THR A 74 -11.47 39.76 9.28
N GLU A 75 -11.26 39.55 10.58
CA GLU A 75 -10.91 38.23 11.16
C GLU A 75 -12.00 37.19 10.85
N THR A 76 -13.28 37.58 11.01
CA THR A 76 -14.40 36.68 10.71
C THR A 76 -14.42 36.28 9.23
N SER A 77 -14.15 37.23 8.33
CA SER A 77 -14.08 36.95 6.89
C SER A 77 -12.91 36.03 6.54
N GLN A 78 -11.72 36.30 7.10
CA GLN A 78 -10.52 35.49 6.88
C GLN A 78 -10.71 34.05 7.37
N ARG A 79 -11.26 33.87 8.58
CA ARG A 79 -11.54 32.54 9.13
C ARG A 79 -12.56 31.77 8.30
N LYS A 80 -13.60 32.43 7.80
CA LYS A 80 -14.56 31.82 6.86
C LYS A 80 -13.89 31.36 5.57
N GLN A 81 -12.99 32.18 5.03
CA GLN A 81 -12.27 31.84 3.81
C GLN A 81 -11.33 30.63 4.03
N GLN A 82 -10.56 30.64 5.11
CA GLN A 82 -9.70 29.51 5.50
C GLN A 82 -10.50 28.22 5.69
N PHE A 83 -11.68 28.30 6.30
CA PHE A 83 -12.56 27.15 6.47
C PHE A 83 -13.00 26.56 5.12
N ILE A 84 -13.42 27.41 4.18
CA ILE A 84 -13.79 26.97 2.83
C ILE A 84 -12.61 26.32 2.12
N GLU A 85 -11.41 26.92 2.21
CA GLU A 85 -10.18 26.37 1.64
C GLU A 85 -9.83 25.00 2.23
N ASN A 86 -9.95 24.85 3.55
CA ASN A 86 -9.71 23.58 4.24
C ASN A 86 -10.70 22.50 3.80
N ILE A 87 -12.00 22.81 3.72
CA ILE A 87 -13.01 21.85 3.24
C ILE A 87 -12.70 21.42 1.81
N LEU A 88 -12.40 22.36 0.91
CA LEU A 88 -12.05 22.03 -0.47
C LEU A 88 -10.78 21.18 -0.55
N SER A 89 -9.79 21.46 0.30
CA SER A 89 -8.58 20.65 0.38
C SER A 89 -8.85 19.23 0.90
N TYR A 90 -9.74 19.06 1.88
CA TYR A 90 -10.13 17.74 2.35
C TYR A 90 -10.94 16.97 1.31
N ASP A 91 -11.90 17.61 0.65
CA ASP A 91 -12.70 16.99 -0.40
C ASP A 91 -11.82 16.56 -1.58
N LYS A 92 -10.87 17.42 -1.97
CA LYS A 92 -9.84 17.09 -2.95
C LYS A 92 -8.97 15.93 -2.47
N GLY A 93 -8.50 15.93 -1.22
CA GLY A 93 -7.70 14.84 -0.66
C GLY A 93 -8.46 13.51 -0.60
N ILE A 94 -9.76 13.53 -0.33
CA ILE A 94 -10.62 12.34 -0.36
C ILE A 94 -10.79 11.84 -1.79
N SER A 95 -11.07 12.75 -2.74
CA SER A 95 -11.25 12.46 -4.16
C SER A 95 -9.97 11.94 -4.83
N GLU A 96 -8.81 12.50 -4.47
CA GLU A 96 -7.49 12.07 -4.92
C GLU A 96 -6.99 10.83 -4.17
N SER A 97 -7.54 10.51 -3.00
CA SER A 97 -7.16 9.29 -2.30
C SER A 97 -7.73 8.08 -3.04
N ASP A 98 -6.88 7.09 -3.28
CA ASP A 98 -7.26 5.79 -3.81
C ASP A 98 -8.10 4.96 -2.81
N ILE A 99 -8.68 5.56 -1.77
CA ILE A 99 -9.49 4.86 -0.75
C ILE A 99 -10.63 4.07 -1.40
N ASN A 100 -11.29 4.63 -2.42
CA ASN A 100 -12.33 3.92 -3.15
C ASN A 100 -11.78 2.75 -3.96
N LEU A 101 -10.58 2.91 -4.54
CA LEU A 101 -9.92 1.87 -5.31
C LEU A 101 -9.45 0.73 -4.41
N VAL A 102 -8.80 1.05 -3.28
CA VAL A 102 -8.39 0.09 -2.25
C VAL A 102 -9.60 -0.61 -1.63
N TYR A 103 -10.73 0.08 -1.46
CA TYR A 103 -11.97 -0.53 -0.97
C TYR A 103 -12.55 -1.53 -1.98
N GLU A 104 -12.64 -1.16 -3.25
CA GLU A 104 -13.12 -2.07 -4.30
C GLU A 104 -12.15 -3.23 -4.56
N GLU A 105 -10.83 -3.01 -4.50
CA GLU A 105 -9.83 -4.08 -4.53
C GLU A 105 -10.00 -5.04 -3.35
N GLY A 106 -10.14 -4.51 -2.14
CA GLY A 106 -10.36 -5.33 -0.93
C GLY A 106 -11.64 -6.17 -1.01
N LYS A 107 -12.72 -5.61 -1.57
CA LYS A 107 -13.99 -6.31 -1.79
C LYS A 107 -13.87 -7.43 -2.82
N ASN A 108 -13.09 -7.22 -3.88
CA ASN A 108 -12.92 -8.19 -4.98
C ASN A 108 -11.74 -9.15 -4.76
N LEU A 109 -10.93 -8.95 -3.71
CA LEU A 109 -9.76 -9.76 -3.43
C LEU A 109 -10.11 -11.25 -3.24
N GLY A 110 -11.24 -11.53 -2.59
CA GLY A 110 -11.72 -12.90 -2.36
C GLY A 110 -12.11 -13.63 -3.65
N THR A 111 -12.75 -12.93 -4.60
CA THR A 111 -13.13 -13.52 -5.88
C THR A 111 -11.93 -13.70 -6.81
N LEU A 112 -11.03 -12.73 -6.85
CA LEU A 112 -9.77 -12.81 -7.59
C LEU A 112 -8.90 -13.97 -7.11
N THR A 113 -8.67 -14.06 -5.79
CA THR A 113 -7.87 -15.14 -5.19
C THR A 113 -8.48 -16.51 -5.47
N LYS A 114 -9.82 -16.62 -5.40
CA LYS A 114 -10.51 -17.87 -5.71
C LYS A 114 -10.29 -18.28 -7.18
N HIS A 115 -10.46 -17.35 -8.11
CA HIS A 115 -10.26 -17.61 -9.53
C HIS A 115 -8.81 -18.01 -9.83
N GLU A 116 -7.85 -17.35 -9.20
CA GLU A 116 -6.42 -17.67 -9.35
C GLU A 116 -6.10 -19.08 -8.85
N ILE A 117 -6.57 -19.46 -7.65
CA ILE A 117 -6.43 -20.82 -7.12
C ILE A 117 -7.08 -21.85 -8.06
N GLU A 118 -8.30 -21.58 -8.54
CA GLU A 118 -9.00 -22.49 -9.46
C GLU A 118 -8.22 -22.67 -10.77
N SER A 119 -7.59 -21.60 -11.27
CA SER A 119 -6.77 -21.65 -12.49
C SER A 119 -5.51 -22.51 -12.31
N ILE A 120 -4.78 -22.31 -11.21
CA ILE A 120 -3.59 -23.11 -10.86
C ILE A 120 -3.95 -24.58 -10.70
N VAL A 121 -5.02 -24.88 -9.96
CA VAL A 121 -5.49 -26.26 -9.76
C VAL A 121 -5.85 -26.91 -11.09
N GLN A 122 -6.48 -26.17 -12.01
CA GLN A 122 -6.85 -26.70 -13.31
C GLN A 122 -5.63 -26.93 -14.21
N GLU A 123 -4.64 -26.05 -14.17
CA GLU A 123 -3.37 -26.20 -14.89
C GLU A 123 -2.59 -27.43 -14.41
N GLU A 124 -2.44 -27.60 -13.09
CA GLU A 124 -1.77 -28.76 -12.51
C GLU A 124 -2.50 -30.06 -12.85
N LYS A 125 -3.83 -30.04 -12.83
CA LYS A 125 -4.64 -31.19 -13.22
C LYS A 125 -4.41 -31.57 -14.69
N ASN A 126 -4.33 -30.60 -15.58
CA ASN A 126 -4.04 -30.86 -16.99
C ASN A 126 -2.62 -31.44 -17.17
N SER A 127 -1.62 -30.85 -16.51
CA SER A 127 -0.23 -31.33 -16.52
C SER A 127 -0.10 -32.78 -15.99
N LEU A 128 -0.88 -33.13 -14.97
CA LEU A 128 -0.93 -34.49 -14.43
C LEU A 128 -1.54 -35.48 -15.43
N VAL A 129 -2.60 -35.08 -16.15
CA VAL A 129 -3.21 -35.90 -17.21
C VAL A 129 -2.20 -36.14 -18.34
N ASP A 130 -1.53 -35.08 -18.81
CA ASP A 130 -0.52 -35.18 -19.87
C ASP A 130 0.64 -36.10 -19.46
N SER A 131 1.10 -35.99 -18.22
CA SER A 131 2.17 -36.84 -17.68
C SER A 131 1.75 -38.30 -17.61
N LYS A 132 0.50 -38.57 -17.22
CA LYS A 132 -0.08 -39.92 -17.19
C LYS A 132 -0.17 -40.52 -18.60
N ASP A 133 -0.60 -39.73 -19.57
CA ASP A 133 -0.72 -40.19 -20.95
C ASP A 133 0.66 -40.46 -21.57
N LYS A 134 1.65 -39.58 -21.35
CA LYS A 134 3.05 -39.82 -21.73
C LYS A 134 3.61 -41.10 -21.12
N LEU A 135 3.33 -41.37 -19.84
CA LEU A 135 3.78 -42.60 -19.18
C LEU A 135 3.12 -43.84 -19.82
N LYS A 136 1.84 -43.75 -20.16
CA LYS A 136 1.10 -44.84 -20.82
C LYS A 136 1.69 -45.13 -22.20
N ASP A 137 1.97 -44.09 -22.98
CA ASP A 137 2.58 -44.23 -24.31
C ASP A 137 3.99 -44.79 -24.21
N LEU A 138 4.82 -44.26 -23.31
CA LEU A 138 6.17 -44.78 -23.08
C LEU A 138 6.16 -46.25 -22.66
N LYS A 139 5.21 -46.65 -21.82
CA LYS A 139 5.04 -48.06 -21.42
C LYS A 139 4.61 -48.94 -22.60
N LYS A 140 3.75 -48.44 -23.48
CA LYS A 140 3.34 -49.14 -24.71
C LYS A 140 4.52 -49.30 -25.66
N ASP A 141 5.31 -48.24 -25.85
CA ASP A 141 6.49 -48.26 -26.71
C ASP A 141 7.56 -49.19 -26.16
N PHE A 142 7.80 -49.16 -24.85
CA PHE A 142 8.71 -50.08 -24.18
C PHE A 142 8.29 -51.54 -24.35
N ASN A 143 7.01 -51.85 -24.18
CA ASN A 143 6.49 -53.21 -24.38
C ASN A 143 6.58 -53.65 -25.85
N THR A 144 6.33 -52.73 -26.78
CA THR A 144 6.46 -52.98 -28.22
C THR A 144 7.92 -53.27 -28.59
N PHE A 145 8.86 -52.46 -28.09
CA PHE A 145 10.29 -52.65 -28.25
C PHE A 145 10.75 -54.00 -27.69
N LYS A 146 10.30 -54.35 -26.48
CA LYS A 146 10.62 -55.63 -25.82
C LYS A 146 10.15 -56.82 -26.64
N THR A 147 8.93 -56.74 -27.19
CA THR A 147 8.33 -57.80 -28.01
C THR A 147 9.06 -57.95 -29.35
N ASN A 148 9.32 -56.84 -30.04
CA ASN A 148 10.01 -56.84 -31.34
C ASN A 148 11.43 -57.40 -31.23
N ASN A 149 12.14 -57.07 -30.15
CA ASN A 149 13.51 -57.54 -29.91
C ASN A 149 13.60 -58.86 -29.14
N LYS A 150 12.46 -59.52 -28.86
CA LYS A 150 12.39 -60.80 -28.12
C LYS A 150 13.11 -60.78 -26.76
N LEU A 151 13.17 -59.62 -26.12
CA LEU A 151 13.85 -59.44 -24.84
C LEU A 151 13.00 -60.05 -23.72
N LYS A 152 13.43 -61.15 -23.12
CA LYS A 152 12.70 -61.81 -22.02
C LYS A 152 12.93 -61.14 -20.66
N HIS A 153 14.09 -60.53 -20.45
CA HIS A 153 14.44 -59.78 -19.24
C HIS A 153 14.87 -58.36 -19.58
N VAL A 154 14.62 -57.45 -18.64
CA VAL A 154 15.24 -56.11 -18.66
C VAL A 154 16.71 -56.35 -18.33
N PRO A 155 17.66 -55.81 -19.11
CA PRO A 155 19.06 -55.93 -18.75
C PRO A 155 19.28 -55.21 -17.42
N ASP A 156 19.58 -56.00 -16.39
CA ASP A 156 20.05 -55.52 -15.10
C ASP A 156 21.56 -55.30 -15.24
N TYR A 157 21.95 -54.06 -15.57
CA TYR A 157 23.35 -53.69 -15.60
C TYR A 157 23.74 -53.33 -14.17
N PRO A 158 24.52 -54.17 -13.47
CA PRO A 158 25.02 -53.77 -12.16
C PRO A 158 25.85 -52.49 -12.34
N GLU A 159 25.68 -51.53 -11.45
CA GLU A 159 26.56 -50.36 -11.35
C GLU A 159 27.96 -50.81 -10.93
N SER A 160 28.70 -51.43 -11.86
CA SER A 160 30.06 -51.88 -11.59
C SER A 160 30.98 -50.69 -11.77
N TYR A 161 31.34 -50.09 -10.64
CA TYR A 161 32.36 -49.04 -10.55
C TYR A 161 33.68 -49.42 -11.25
N GLN A 162 33.97 -50.74 -11.30
CA GLN A 162 35.13 -51.31 -12.00
C GLN A 162 35.13 -51.07 -13.52
N LEU A 163 33.97 -51.20 -14.20
CA LEU A 163 33.90 -50.93 -15.64
C LEU A 163 34.12 -49.45 -15.94
N TYR A 164 33.60 -48.56 -15.10
CA TYR A 164 33.80 -47.11 -15.25
C TYR A 164 35.26 -46.71 -15.10
N ILE A 165 35.95 -47.25 -14.08
CA ILE A 165 37.40 -47.05 -13.90
C ILE A 165 38.19 -47.63 -15.08
N ALA A 166 37.84 -48.83 -15.56
CA ALA A 166 38.53 -49.45 -16.69
C ALA A 166 38.41 -48.61 -17.96
N PHE A 167 37.23 -48.03 -18.22
CA PHE A 167 37.01 -47.16 -19.38
C PHE A 167 37.80 -45.85 -19.26
N LEU A 168 37.82 -45.22 -18.08
CA LEU A 168 38.63 -44.03 -17.82
C LEU A 168 40.13 -44.31 -17.98
N LEU A 169 40.62 -45.44 -17.47
CA LEU A 169 42.01 -45.85 -17.65
C LEU A 169 42.36 -46.12 -19.12
N ALA A 170 41.45 -46.73 -19.88
CA ALA A 170 41.66 -46.95 -21.31
C ALA A 170 41.77 -45.63 -22.09
N ILE A 171 40.92 -44.65 -21.78
CA ILE A 171 41.00 -43.30 -22.36
C ILE A 171 42.32 -42.63 -21.97
N LEU A 172 42.68 -42.65 -20.69
CA LEU A 172 43.92 -42.06 -20.19
C LEU A 172 45.16 -42.67 -20.85
N LEU A 173 45.21 -44.00 -20.97
CA LEU A 173 46.30 -44.71 -21.65
C LEU A 173 46.36 -44.36 -23.13
N GLY A 174 45.20 -44.29 -23.80
CA GLY A 174 45.10 -43.85 -25.19
C GLY A 174 45.63 -42.44 -25.39
N GLU A 175 45.20 -41.48 -24.57
CA GLU A 175 45.70 -40.10 -24.58
C GLU A 175 47.19 -40.03 -24.29
N THR A 176 47.70 -40.83 -23.36
CA THR A 176 49.12 -40.88 -23.01
C THR A 176 49.97 -41.39 -24.17
N ILE A 177 49.51 -42.44 -24.87
CA ILE A 177 50.19 -42.97 -26.06
C ILE A 177 50.16 -41.93 -27.18
N LEU A 178 49.01 -41.31 -27.45
CA LEU A 178 48.87 -40.31 -28.50
C LEU A 178 49.72 -39.07 -28.21
N ASN A 179 49.71 -38.56 -26.99
CA ASN A 179 50.56 -37.45 -26.56
C ASN A 179 52.04 -37.85 -26.61
N GLY A 180 52.38 -39.07 -26.21
CA GLY A 180 53.74 -39.60 -26.30
C GLY A 180 54.25 -39.66 -27.74
N ILE A 181 53.40 -40.04 -28.70
CA ILE A 181 53.75 -40.04 -30.13
C ILE A 181 53.81 -38.62 -30.70
N TYR A 182 52.97 -37.71 -30.23
CA TYR A 182 52.90 -36.34 -30.76
C TYR A 182 54.00 -35.41 -30.22
N PHE A 183 54.49 -35.66 -29.00
CA PHE A 183 55.51 -34.84 -28.33
C PHE A 183 56.92 -35.48 -28.27
N ALA A 184 57.10 -36.71 -28.78
CA ALA A 184 58.42 -37.34 -28.97
C ALA A 184 58.91 -37.19 -30.42
#